data_AF-B0KGB0-F1
#
_entry.id   AF-B0KGB0-F1
#
_cell.length_a   1.000
_cell.length_b   1.000
_cell.length_c   1.000
_cell.angle_alpha   90.00
_cell.angle_beta   90.00
_cell.angle_gamma   90.00
#
_symmetry.space_group_name_H-M   'P 1'
#
loop_
_entity.id
_entity.type
_entity.pdbx_description
1 polymer ?
#
loop_
_entity_poly.entity_id
_entity_poly.type
_entity_poly.pdbx_seq_one_letter_code
_entity_poly.pdbx_strand_id
1 'polypeptide(L)' 'MPKKRDVLLPDHPAYTNAVEALRLYHEAQRDGASAIEVERLRQIAESLFQAVTDYQLRALGKPGGTIH' A
#
# COMPACT_ATOMS: atom_id res chain seq x y z
N MET A 1 -29.55 5.75 7.51
CA MET A 1 -28.63 6.52 6.65
C MET A 1 -27.51 5.59 6.22
N PRO A 2 -27.27 5.31 4.93
CA PRO A 2 -26.20 4.38 4.56
C PRO A 2 -24.85 5.07 4.77
N LYS A 3 -24.00 4.42 5.55
CA LYS A 3 -22.62 4.80 5.87
C LYS A 3 -21.86 5.00 4.55
N LYS A 4 -21.40 6.23 4.27
CA LYS A 4 -20.53 6.54 3.14
C LYS A 4 -19.43 5.48 3.13
N ARG A 5 -19.40 4.69 2.06
CA ARG A 5 -18.24 3.87 1.74
C ARG A 5 -17.17 4.90 1.42
N ASP A 6 -16.31 5.18 2.40
CA ASP A 6 -15.02 5.80 2.15
C ASP A 6 -14.34 4.86 1.17
N VAL A 7 -14.54 5.12 -0.12
CA VAL A 7 -13.72 4.59 -1.20
C VAL A 7 -12.43 5.37 -1.06
N LEU A 8 -11.30 4.70 -0.90
CA LEU A 8 -10.03 5.40 -1.04
C LEU A 8 -9.90 5.87 -2.47
N LEU A 9 -10.27 7.12 -2.64
CA LEU A 9 -9.74 7.96 -3.68
C LEU A 9 -8.21 7.92 -3.60
N PRO A 10 -7.51 8.15 -4.72
CA PRO A 10 -6.04 8.17 -4.80
C PRO A 10 -5.33 8.98 -3.70
N ASP A 11 -6.04 9.91 -3.06
CA ASP A 11 -5.64 10.72 -1.92
C ASP A 11 -5.60 10.00 -0.55
N HIS A 12 -5.82 8.68 -0.47
CA HIS A 12 -5.72 8.04 0.83
C HIS A 12 -4.26 7.92 1.31
N PRO A 13 -3.97 8.24 2.59
CA PRO A 13 -2.63 8.16 3.17
C PRO A 13 -1.93 6.82 2.97
N ALA A 14 -2.65 5.71 2.81
CA ALA A 14 -2.04 4.41 2.51
C ALA A 14 -1.28 4.40 1.17
N TYR A 15 -1.82 5.05 0.14
CA TYR A 15 -1.17 5.14 -1.17
C TYR A 15 0.06 6.05 -1.11
N THR A 16 -0.08 7.22 -0.45
CA THR A 16 1.05 8.13 -0.20
C THR A 16 2.18 7.42 0.56
N ASN A 17 1.85 6.68 1.62
CA ASN A 17 2.85 5.94 2.40
C ASN A 17 3.56 4.87 1.57
N ALA A 18 2.85 4.15 0.70
CA ALA A 18 3.46 3.14 -0.18
C ALA A 18 4.43 3.77 -1.19
N VAL A 19 4.06 4.90 -1.79
CA VAL A 19 4.90 5.63 -2.74
C VAL A 19 6.13 6.24 -2.06
N GLU A 20 5.98 6.82 -0.87
CA GLU A 20 7.11 7.35 -0.10
C GLU A 20 8.09 6.24 0.31
N ALA A 21 7.59 5.08 0.75
CA ALA A 21 8.44 3.93 1.07
C ALA A 21 9.24 3.43 -0.15
N LEU A 22 8.61 3.42 -1.33
CA LEU A 22 9.29 3.07 -2.58
C LEU A 22 10.35 4.10 -2.97
N ARG A 23 10.07 5.39 -2.78
CA ARG A 23 11.06 6.46 -3.00
C ARG A 23 12.29 6.26 -2.11
N LEU A 24 12.09 6.03 -0.81
CA LEU A 24 13.17 5.80 0.16
C LEU A 24 14.00 4.57 -0.20
N TYR A 25 13.37 3.49 -0.65
CA TYR A 25 14.06 2.30 -1.15
C TYR A 25 14.98 2.62 -2.35
N HIS A 26 14.50 3.38 -3.32
CA HIS A 26 15.32 3.77 -4.48
C HIS A 26 16.42 4.76 -4.12
N GLU A 27 16.17 5.66 -3.18
CA GLU A 27 17.17 6.58 -2.65
C GLU A 27 18.29 5.82 -1.95
N ALA A 28 17.95 4.91 -1.05
CA ALA A 28 18.93 4.05 -0.37
C ALA A 28 19.78 3.23 -1.36
N GLN A 29 19.18 2.71 -2.43
CA GLN A 29 19.96 2.02 -3.47
C GLN A 29 20.92 2.95 -4.22
N ARG A 30 20.47 4.17 -4.55
CA ARG A 30 21.26 5.16 -5.28
C ARG A 30 22.40 5.73 -4.44
N ASP A 31 22.16 5.93 -3.15
CA ASP A 31 23.17 6.41 -2.20
C ASP A 31 24.15 5.30 -1.76
N GLY A 32 23.94 4.07 -2.23
CA GLY A 32 24.80 2.93 -1.87
C GLY A 32 24.68 2.55 -0.40
N ALA A 33 23.49 2.71 0.19
CA ALA A 33 23.19 2.30 1.55
C ALA A 33 23.43 0.78 1.74
N SER A 34 23.51 0.36 3.00
CA SER A 34 23.77 -1.03 3.32
C SER A 34 22.68 -1.96 2.76
N ALA A 35 23.06 -3.17 2.34
CA ALA A 35 22.11 -4.16 1.82
C ALA A 35 20.98 -4.46 2.81
N ILE A 36 21.26 -4.39 4.12
CA ILE A 36 20.25 -4.59 5.18
C ILE A 36 19.23 -3.46 5.19
N GLU A 37 19.65 -2.20 5.04
CA GLU A 37 18.73 -1.06 4.99
C GLU A 37 17.88 -1.08 3.71
N VAL A 38 18.49 -1.38 2.57
CA VAL A 38 17.80 -1.53 1.29
C VAL A 38 16.74 -2.64 1.37
N GLU A 39 17.08 -3.79 1.94
CA GLU A 39 16.15 -4.91 2.12
C GLU A 39 15.01 -4.56 3.09
N ARG A 40 15.32 -3.86 4.19
CA ARG A 40 14.29 -3.38 5.13
C ARG A 40 13.30 -2.44 4.43
N LEU A 41 13.80 -1.49 3.64
CA LEU A 41 12.96 -0.55 2.90
C LEU A 41 12.11 -1.24 1.84
N ARG A 42 12.68 -2.26 1.16
CA ARG A 42 11.94 -3.12 0.23
C ARG A 42 10.75 -3.79 0.92
N GLN A 43 10.97 -4.45 2.07
CA GLN A 43 9.91 -5.15 2.80
C GLN A 43 8.79 -4.22 3.28
N ILE A 44 9.16 -3.01 3.71
CA ILE A 44 8.20 -1.98 4.10
C ILE A 44 7.35 -1.54 2.89
N ALA A 45 7.99 -1.24 1.76
CA ALA A 45 7.29 -0.87 0.54
C ALA A 45 6.34 -1.99 0.07
N GLU A 46 6.81 -3.24 0.02
CA GLU A 46 6.01 -4.40 -0.38
C GLU A 46 4.79 -4.59 0.53
N SER A 47 4.97 -4.48 1.85
CA SER A 47 3.88 -4.59 2.83
C SER A 47 2.83 -3.48 2.67
N LEU A 48 3.26 -2.25 2.38
CA LEU A 48 2.35 -1.11 2.18
C LEU A 48 1.55 -1.25 0.88
N PHE A 49 2.18 -1.71 -0.21
CA PHE A 49 1.45 -2.00 -1.45
C PHE A 49 0.45 -3.15 -1.29
N GLN A 50 0.80 -4.17 -0.51
CA GLN A 50 -0.13 -5.26 -0.18
C GLN A 50 -1.34 -4.73 0.61
N ALA A 51 -1.12 -3.84 1.58
CA ALA A 51 -2.19 -3.23 2.36
C ALA A 51 -3.11 -2.33 1.50
N VAL A 52 -2.55 -1.57 0.55
CA VAL A 52 -3.33 -0.80 -0.43
C VAL A 52 -4.18 -1.72 -1.30
N THR A 53 -3.62 -2.85 -1.76
CA THR A 53 -4.33 -3.82 -2.59
C THR A 53 -5.45 -4.51 -1.84
N ASP A 54 -5.21 -5.00 -0.61
CA ASP A 54 -6.23 -5.60 0.26
C ASP A 54 -7.35 -4.60 0.54
N TYR A 55 -7.00 -3.34 0.81
CA TYR A 55 -7.99 -2.30 0.97
C TYR A 55 -8.83 -2.12 -0.30
N GLN A 56 -8.21 -1.99 -1.47
CA GLN A 56 -8.93 -1.76 -2.73
C GLN A 56 -9.88 -2.91 -3.01
N LEU A 57 -9.46 -4.15 -2.77
CA LEU A 57 -10.30 -5.34 -2.86
C LEU A 57 -11.48 -5.31 -1.88
N ARG A 58 -11.29 -4.85 -0.64
CA ARG A 58 -12.37 -4.70 0.35
C ARG A 58 -13.33 -3.56 0.05
N ALA A 59 -12.84 -2.45 -0.48
CA ALA A 59 -13.63 -1.24 -0.73
C ALA A 59 -14.37 -1.27 -2.07
N LEU A 60 -13.75 -1.86 -3.10
CA LEU A 60 -14.34 -2.05 -4.43
C LEU A 60 -15.05 -3.40 -4.55
N GLY A 61 -14.74 -4.35 -3.68
CA GLY A 61 -15.49 -5.59 -3.51
C GLY A 61 -16.88 -5.31 -2.94
N LYS A 62 -17.91 -5.35 -3.81
CA LYS A 62 -19.31 -5.44 -3.37
C LYS A 62 -19.50 -6.68 -2.46
N PRO A 63 -20.41 -6.63 -1.45
CA PRO A 63 -21.01 -7.85 -0.93
C PRO A 63 -21.91 -8.42 -2.04
N GLY A 64 -21.41 -9.39 -2.79
CA GLY A 64 -22.11 -9.98 -3.92
C GLY A 64 -21.50 -11.33 -4.26
N GLY A 65 -21.79 -12.32 -3.43
CA GLY A 65 -21.35 -13.69 -3.62
C GLY A 65 -21.25 -14.39 -2.29
N THR A 66 -22.39 -14.79 -1.73
CA THR A 66 -22.41 -15.94 -0.84
C THR A 66 -21.77 -17.09 -1.61
N ILE A 67 -20.64 -17.58 -1.11
CA ILE A 67 -20.09 -18.86 -1.54
C ILE A 67 -21.08 -19.89 -0.98
N HIS A 68 -21.94 -20.42 -1.85
CA HIS A 68 -22.75 -21.62 -1.60
C HIS A 68 -21.94 -22.84 -2.01
#